data_AF-A0A8H9ZVR4-F1
#
_entry.id   AF-A0A8H9ZVR4-F1
#
_cell.length_a   1.000
_cell.length_b   1.000
_cell.length_c   1.000
_cell.angle_alpha   90.00
_cell.angle_beta   90.00
_cell.angle_gamma   90.00
#
_symmetry.space_group_name_H-M   'P 1'
#
loop_
_entity.id
_entity.type
_entity.pdbx_description
1 polymer ?
#
loop_
_entity_poly.entity_id
_entity_poly.type
_entity_poly.pdbx_seq_one_letter_code
_entity_poly.pdbx_strand_id
1 'polypeptide(L)'
;MPRRSILSAAERESLLALPDTKDELIRHYTFSESDLSIIRQRRGPANRLGFAVQLCYLRFPGVILGADEPPFPPLLRLVANQLKVGIESWDEYGQREQTRREHLVELQTVFGFQPFTIGHYRQAVQLLTELAMQTDKGI
;
A
#
# COMPACT_ATOMS: atom_id res chain seq x y z
N MET A 1 26.18 -18.29 -14.61
CA MET A 1 26.34 -16.88 -15.04
C MET A 1 25.58 -15.99 -14.09
N PRO A 2 26.18 -14.88 -13.59
CA PRO A 2 25.46 -13.94 -12.73
C PRO A 2 24.35 -13.28 -13.55
N ARG A 3 23.10 -13.31 -13.06
CA ARG A 3 22.00 -12.56 -13.68
C ARG A 3 22.32 -11.07 -13.53
N ARG A 4 22.73 -10.42 -14.61
CA ARG A 4 22.83 -8.95 -14.65
C ARG A 4 21.45 -8.37 -14.35
N SER A 5 21.35 -7.57 -13.29
CA SER A 5 20.13 -6.82 -13.01
C SER A 5 19.94 -5.78 -14.10
N ILE A 6 18.75 -5.75 -14.71
CA ILE A 6 18.38 -4.76 -15.74
C ILE A 6 18.15 -3.38 -15.11
N LEU A 7 17.65 -3.35 -13.86
CA LEU A 7 17.41 -2.13 -13.10
C LEU A 7 18.52 -1.92 -12.05
N SER A 8 18.95 -0.68 -11.88
CA SER A 8 19.71 -0.20 -10.73
C SER A 8 18.88 -0.28 -9.45
N ALA A 9 19.53 -0.15 -8.29
CA ALA A 9 18.83 -0.09 -7.00
C ALA A 9 17.85 1.10 -6.95
N ALA A 10 18.30 2.27 -7.42
CA ALA A 10 17.49 3.48 -7.45
C ALA A 10 16.24 3.36 -8.35
N GLU A 11 16.35 2.72 -9.51
CA GLU A 11 15.20 2.47 -10.39
C GLU A 11 14.21 1.46 -9.79
N ARG A 12 14.68 0.51 -8.99
CA ARG A 12 13.77 -0.41 -8.28
C ARG A 12 13.05 0.30 -7.14
N GLU A 13 13.75 1.17 -6.42
CA GLU A 13 13.16 1.97 -5.36
C GLU A 13 12.12 2.95 -5.91
N SER A 14 12.37 3.57 -7.07
CA SER A 14 11.41 4.50 -7.69
C SER A 14 10.10 3.83 -8.11
N LEU A 15 10.12 2.54 -8.50
CA LEU A 15 8.91 1.78 -8.83
C LEU A 15 7.98 1.57 -7.63
N LEU A 16 8.51 1.58 -6.41
CA LEU A 16 7.77 1.41 -5.16
C LEU A 16 7.69 2.71 -4.37
N ALA A 17 8.12 3.83 -4.94
CA ALA A 17 8.05 5.13 -4.29
C ALA A 17 6.59 5.54 -4.07
N LEU A 18 6.30 6.00 -2.86
CA LEU A 18 5.01 6.59 -2.55
C LEU A 18 4.91 7.97 -3.24
N PRO A 19 3.72 8.36 -3.71
CA PRO A 19 3.55 9.65 -4.35
C PRO A 19 3.75 10.77 -3.33
N ASP A 20 4.54 11.77 -3.68
CA ASP A 20 4.84 12.93 -2.82
C ASP A 20 4.05 14.18 -3.23
N THR A 21 3.41 14.16 -4.40
CA THR A 21 2.52 15.24 -4.87
C THR A 21 1.11 15.10 -4.30
N LYS A 22 0.46 16.24 -4.05
CA LYS A 22 -0.90 16.26 -3.48
C LYS A 22 -1.93 15.57 -4.39
N ASP A 23 -1.82 15.75 -5.70
CA ASP A 23 -2.79 15.22 -6.65
C ASP A 23 -2.69 13.70 -6.77
N GLU A 24 -1.47 13.15 -6.76
CA GLU A 24 -1.28 11.70 -6.75
C GLU A 24 -1.68 11.08 -5.42
N LEU A 25 -1.37 11.73 -4.29
CA LEU A 25 -1.86 11.30 -2.98
C LEU A 25 -3.38 11.21 -2.95
N ILE A 26 -4.10 12.21 -3.50
CA ILE A 26 -5.57 12.18 -3.62
C ILE A 26 -6.01 11.04 -4.54
N ARG A 27 -5.36 10.88 -5.70
CA ARG A 27 -5.70 9.84 -6.69
C ARG A 27 -5.61 8.44 -6.12
N HIS A 28 -4.57 8.15 -5.34
CA HIS A 28 -4.31 6.81 -4.81
C HIS A 28 -4.97 6.55 -3.45
N TYR A 29 -5.16 7.57 -2.62
CA TYR A 29 -5.49 7.39 -1.20
C TYR A 29 -6.81 8.03 -0.74
N THR A 30 -7.65 8.49 -1.66
CA THR A 30 -9.02 8.90 -1.30
C THR A 30 -9.88 7.68 -0.97
N PHE A 31 -10.58 7.73 0.16
CA PHE A 31 -11.51 6.68 0.57
C PHE A 31 -12.91 6.91 0.01
N SER A 32 -13.50 5.84 -0.52
CA SER A 32 -14.93 5.78 -0.82
C SER A 32 -15.76 5.63 0.46
N GLU A 33 -17.07 5.85 0.37
CA GLU A 33 -17.98 5.61 1.51
C GLU A 33 -17.97 4.16 1.99
N SER A 34 -17.78 3.19 1.09
CA SER A 34 -17.62 1.78 1.47
C SER A 34 -16.34 1.56 2.27
N ASP A 35 -15.23 2.18 1.85
CA ASP A 35 -13.96 2.09 2.59
C ASP A 35 -14.12 2.66 3.99
N LEU A 36 -14.71 3.86 4.09
CA LEU A 36 -14.95 4.53 5.36
C LEU A 36 -15.87 3.71 6.26
N SER A 37 -16.89 3.05 5.70
CA SER A 37 -17.77 2.15 6.45
C SER A 37 -17.00 0.98 7.06
N ILE A 38 -16.14 0.31 6.29
CA ILE A 38 -15.29 -0.79 6.77
C ILE A 38 -14.31 -0.31 7.83
N ILE A 39 -13.61 0.80 7.57
CA ILE A 39 -12.64 1.39 8.52
C ILE A 39 -13.32 1.73 9.84
N ARG A 40 -14.52 2.33 9.82
CA ARG A 40 -15.25 2.74 11.04
C ARG A 40 -15.64 1.57 11.96
N GLN A 41 -15.68 0.34 11.44
CA GLN A 41 -15.93 -0.86 12.25
C GLN A 41 -14.79 -1.13 13.25
N ARG A 42 -13.59 -0.58 13.03
CA ARG A 42 -12.48 -0.72 13.97
C ARG A 42 -12.75 0.09 15.25
N ARG A 43 -12.42 -0.50 16.40
CA ARG A 43 -12.57 0.12 17.71
C ARG A 43 -11.40 1.05 18.01
N GLY A 44 -11.71 2.32 18.31
CA GLY A 44 -10.72 3.34 18.69
C GLY A 44 -10.06 4.03 17.49
N PRO A 45 -9.60 5.28 17.66
CA PRO A 45 -9.00 6.07 16.58
C PRO A 45 -7.70 5.44 16.06
N ALA A 46 -6.87 4.88 16.94
CA ALA A 46 -5.61 4.21 16.59
C ALA A 46 -5.80 3.06 15.59
N ASN A 47 -6.76 2.15 15.87
CA ASN A 47 -7.01 1.02 14.98
C ASN A 47 -7.64 1.45 13.66
N ARG A 48 -8.50 2.48 13.65
CA ARG A 48 -9.07 3.03 12.41
C ARG A 48 -7.98 3.63 11.52
N LEU A 49 -7.12 4.46 12.11
CA LEU A 49 -5.99 5.07 11.42
C LEU A 49 -5.02 4.01 10.89
N GLY A 50 -4.66 3.06 11.75
CA GLY A 50 -3.78 1.95 11.42
C GLY A 50 -4.25 1.07 10.27
N PHE A 51 -5.52 0.67 10.32
CA PHE A 51 -6.17 -0.12 9.27
C PHE A 51 -6.23 0.64 7.95
N ALA A 52 -6.58 1.93 7.99
CA ALA A 52 -6.67 2.77 6.80
C ALA A 52 -5.30 3.04 6.15
N VAL A 53 -4.25 3.25 6.95
CA VAL A 53 -2.88 3.39 6.43
C VAL A 53 -2.42 2.09 5.77
N GLN A 54 -2.65 0.92 6.38
CA GLN A 54 -2.32 -0.35 5.75
C GLN A 54 -3.07 -0.54 4.42
N LEU A 55 -4.35 -0.17 4.36
CA LEU A 55 -5.12 -0.19 3.11
C LEU A 55 -4.47 0.67 2.03
N CYS A 56 -3.99 1.88 2.35
CA CYS A 56 -3.32 2.75 1.39
C CYS A 56 -2.05 2.09 0.81
N TYR A 57 -1.19 1.51 1.64
CA TYR A 57 0.03 0.83 1.20
C TYR A 57 -0.26 -0.38 0.29
N LEU A 58 -1.34 -1.12 0.58
CA LEU A 58 -1.81 -2.22 -0.27
C LEU A 58 -2.42 -1.75 -1.60
N ARG A 59 -3.08 -0.59 -1.63
CA ARG A 59 -3.63 -0.01 -2.87
C ARG A 59 -2.54 0.48 -3.81
N PHE A 60 -1.58 1.22 -3.26
CA PHE A 60 -0.42 1.70 -3.99
C PHE A 60 0.72 2.00 -3.00
N PRO A 61 1.91 1.42 -3.18
CA PRO A 61 2.38 0.68 -4.36
C PRO A 61 2.06 -0.82 -4.35
N GLY A 62 1.29 -1.32 -3.39
CA GLY A 62 1.01 -2.76 -3.26
C GLY A 62 1.98 -3.49 -2.35
N VAL A 63 2.45 -2.82 -1.30
CA VAL A 63 3.42 -3.35 -0.33
C VAL A 63 2.82 -3.37 1.08
N ILE A 64 3.45 -4.12 1.97
CA ILE A 64 3.08 -4.17 3.39
C ILE A 64 4.03 -3.24 4.14
N LEU A 65 3.47 -2.31 4.92
CA LEU A 65 4.25 -1.48 5.85
C LEU A 65 4.77 -2.34 7.00
N GLY A 66 6.09 -2.32 7.23
CA GLY A 66 6.75 -3.12 8.27
C GLY A 66 6.31 -2.79 9.70
N ALA A 67 6.51 -3.75 10.62
CA ALA A 67 6.18 -3.60 12.04
C ALA A 67 6.84 -2.36 12.67
N ASP A 68 8.12 -2.16 12.35
CA ASP A 68 8.99 -1.13 12.92
C ASP A 68 9.16 0.09 12.01
N GLU A 69 8.42 0.15 10.90
CA GLU A 69 8.51 1.22 9.92
C GLU A 69 7.43 2.29 10.17
N PRO A 70 7.82 3.57 10.30
CA PRO A 70 6.85 4.65 10.34
C PRO A 70 6.20 4.82 8.96
N PRO A 71 4.92 5.21 8.91
CA PRO A 71 4.24 5.45 7.65
C PRO A 71 4.75 6.75 7.03
N PHE A 72 4.61 6.87 5.71
CA PHE A 72 4.97 8.07 4.98
C PHE A 72 4.15 9.27 5.49
N PRO A 73 4.79 10.35 5.99
CA PRO A 73 4.08 11.41 6.70
C PRO A 73 2.98 12.13 5.90
N PRO A 74 3.15 12.42 4.59
CA PRO A 74 2.07 12.99 3.78
C PRO A 74 0.84 12.09 3.69
N LEU A 75 1.04 10.78 3.52
CA LEU A 75 -0.03 9.78 3.51
C LEU A 75 -0.72 9.72 4.88
N LEU A 76 0.05 9.64 5.97
CA LEU A 76 -0.51 9.58 7.33
C LEU A 76 -1.42 10.78 7.63
N ARG A 77 -0.96 11.99 7.32
CA ARG A 77 -1.73 13.22 7.51
C ARG A 77 -3.00 13.25 6.67
N LEU A 78 -2.91 12.81 5.41
CA LEU A 78 -4.08 12.76 4.53
C LEU A 78 -5.12 11.76 5.04
N VAL A 79 -4.70 10.57 5.50
CA VAL A 79 -5.59 9.55 6.07
C VAL A 79 -6.24 10.05 7.37
N ALA A 80 -5.45 10.61 8.28
CA ALA A 80 -5.95 11.17 9.53
C ALA A 80 -7.04 12.24 9.30
N ASN A 81 -6.80 13.14 8.33
CA ASN A 81 -7.76 14.16 7.92
C ASN A 81 -9.06 13.56 7.37
N GLN A 82 -8.99 12.55 6.51
CA GLN A 82 -10.17 11.87 5.97
C GLN A 82 -11.00 11.18 7.07
N LEU A 83 -10.34 10.62 8.07
CA LEU A 83 -10.99 9.93 9.19
C LEU A 83 -11.42 10.86 10.33
N LYS A 84 -11.00 12.14 10.30
CA LYS A 84 -11.20 13.12 11.38
C LYS A 84 -10.64 12.63 12.72
N VAL A 85 -9.45 12.04 12.68
CA VAL A 85 -8.70 11.59 13.87
C VAL A 85 -7.36 12.30 13.92
N GLY A 86 -6.75 12.34 15.10
CA GLY A 86 -5.41 12.88 15.28
C GLY A 86 -4.33 11.96 14.70
N ILE A 87 -3.25 12.55 14.19
CA ILE A 87 -2.09 11.79 13.68
C ILE A 87 -1.38 11.03 14.82
N GLU A 88 -1.44 11.56 16.03
CA GLU A 88 -0.90 10.99 17.27
C GLU A 88 -1.55 9.67 17.65
N SER A 89 -2.76 9.38 17.12
CA SER A 89 -3.39 8.06 17.29
C SER A 89 -2.57 6.94 16.65
N TRP A 90 -1.63 7.26 15.75
CA TRP A 90 -0.72 6.28 15.18
C TRP A 90 0.22 5.67 16.24
N ASP A 91 0.63 6.44 17.24
CA ASP A 91 1.58 5.99 18.26
C ASP A 91 0.99 4.89 19.15
N GLU A 92 -0.34 4.84 19.24
CA GLU A 92 -1.08 3.78 19.94
C GLU A 92 -1.39 2.57 19.03
N TYR A 93 -1.20 2.69 17.71
CA TYR A 93 -1.54 1.64 16.77
C TYR A 93 -0.50 0.52 16.76
N GLY A 94 -0.96 -0.73 16.78
CA GLY A 94 -0.08 -1.88 16.52
C GLY A 94 0.93 -2.19 17.63
N GLN A 95 0.72 -1.67 18.84
CA GLN A 95 1.48 -2.02 20.06
C GLN A 95 1.56 -3.54 20.31
N ARG A 96 0.58 -4.30 19.79
CA ARG A 96 0.63 -5.75 19.66
C ARG A 96 0.74 -6.11 18.18
N GLU A 97 1.77 -6.85 17.81
CA GLU A 97 1.99 -7.31 16.43
C GLU A 97 0.79 -8.10 15.88
N GLN A 98 0.10 -8.85 16.76
CA GLN A 98 -1.11 -9.60 16.43
C GLN A 98 -2.18 -8.73 15.76
N THR A 99 -2.44 -7.53 16.28
CA THR A 99 -3.46 -6.62 15.73
C THR A 99 -3.14 -6.22 14.29
N ARG A 100 -1.86 -5.96 13.99
CA ARG A 100 -1.41 -5.58 12.63
C ARG A 100 -1.57 -6.73 11.65
N ARG A 101 -1.28 -7.97 12.08
CA ARG A 101 -1.46 -9.17 11.25
C ARG A 101 -2.94 -9.47 11.00
N GLU A 102 -3.78 -9.35 12.02
CA GLU A 102 -5.23 -9.53 11.90
C GLU A 102 -5.84 -8.53 10.91
N HIS A 103 -5.47 -7.26 11.03
CA HIS A 103 -5.89 -6.22 10.08
C HIS A 103 -5.44 -6.51 8.65
N LEU A 104 -4.21 -6.97 8.45
CA LEU A 104 -3.71 -7.33 7.12
C LEU A 104 -4.53 -8.46 6.47
N VAL A 105 -4.85 -9.50 7.24
CA VAL A 105 -5.69 -10.62 6.76
C VAL A 105 -7.10 -10.14 6.42
N GLU A 106 -7.68 -9.28 7.25
CA GLU A 106 -8.99 -8.69 7.00
C GLU A 106 -8.99 -7.81 5.75
N LEU A 107 -7.96 -6.98 5.57
CA LEU A 107 -7.80 -6.16 4.37
C LEU A 107 -7.71 -7.02 3.09
N GLN A 108 -6.91 -8.10 3.13
CA GLN A 108 -6.82 -9.05 2.01
C GLN A 108 -8.18 -9.67 1.69
N THR A 109 -8.93 -10.06 2.71
CA THR A 109 -10.24 -10.70 2.55
C THR A 109 -11.28 -9.73 1.99
N VAL A 110 -11.39 -8.54 2.56
CA VAL A 110 -12.46 -7.58 2.24
C VAL A 110 -12.20 -6.87 0.91
N PHE A 111 -10.94 -6.55 0.59
CA PHE A 111 -10.58 -5.82 -0.63
C PHE A 111 -10.02 -6.72 -1.75
N GLY A 112 -9.91 -8.03 -1.51
CA GLY A 112 -9.47 -9.00 -2.52
C GLY A 112 -7.98 -8.92 -2.84
N PHE A 113 -7.15 -8.39 -1.94
CA PHE A 113 -5.70 -8.40 -2.15
C PHE A 113 -5.16 -9.82 -2.03
N GLN A 114 -4.31 -10.22 -2.98
CA GLN A 114 -3.72 -11.55 -3.03
C GLN A 114 -2.20 -11.46 -3.13
N PRO A 115 -1.46 -12.40 -2.51
CA PRO A 115 -0.02 -12.51 -2.71
C PRO A 115 0.32 -12.70 -4.21
N PHE A 116 1.39 -12.04 -4.65
CA PHE A 116 1.89 -12.23 -6.00
C PHE A 116 2.59 -13.59 -6.10
N THR A 117 2.08 -14.50 -6.96
CA THR A 117 2.59 -15.87 -7.09
C THR A 117 3.29 -16.09 -8.41
N ILE A 118 3.93 -17.25 -8.58
CA ILE A 118 4.51 -17.66 -9.87
C ILE A 118 3.47 -17.77 -10.99
N GLY A 119 2.21 -18.06 -10.64
CA GLY A 119 1.10 -18.06 -11.60
C GLY A 119 0.85 -16.66 -12.15
N HIS A 120 0.74 -15.67 -11.26
CA HIS A 120 0.58 -14.26 -11.62
C HIS A 120 1.78 -13.77 -12.44
N TYR A 121 3.00 -14.15 -12.06
CA TYR A 121 4.20 -13.84 -12.82
C TYR A 121 4.13 -14.33 -14.26
N ARG A 122 3.79 -15.61 -14.48
CA ARG A 122 3.71 -16.19 -15.83
C ARG A 122 2.68 -15.48 -16.69
N GLN A 123 1.51 -15.21 -16.12
CA GLN A 123 0.44 -14.47 -16.80
C GLN A 123 0.86 -13.05 -17.13
N ALA A 124 1.48 -12.33 -16.19
CA ALA A 124 1.97 -10.97 -16.39
C ALA A 124 3.04 -10.91 -17.50
N VAL A 125 4.00 -11.84 -17.51
CA VAL A 125 5.01 -11.92 -18.58
C VAL A 125 4.33 -12.14 -19.92
N GLN A 126 3.39 -13.07 -20.03
CA GLN A 126 2.67 -13.33 -21.29
C GLN A 126 1.95 -12.07 -21.80
N LEU A 127 1.22 -11.38 -20.92
CA LEU A 127 0.45 -10.19 -21.29
C LEU A 127 1.34 -8.98 -21.61
N LEU A 128 2.40 -8.77 -20.83
CA LEU A 128 3.25 -7.58 -20.95
C LEU A 128 4.33 -7.71 -22.02
N THR A 129 4.65 -8.94 -22.49
CA THR A 129 5.66 -9.13 -23.54
C THR A 129 5.29 -8.42 -24.83
N GLU A 130 4.01 -8.48 -25.24
CA GLU A 130 3.56 -7.80 -26.46
C GLU A 130 3.71 -6.29 -26.36
N LEU A 131 3.38 -5.71 -25.20
CA LEU A 131 3.54 -4.28 -24.94
C LEU A 131 5.03 -3.89 -24.90
N ALA A 132 5.85 -4.71 -24.23
CA ALA A 132 7.29 -4.46 -24.14
C ALA A 132 7.98 -4.49 -25.50
N MET A 133 7.52 -5.34 -26.44
CA MET A 133 8.07 -5.38 -27.81
C MET A 133 7.73 -4.14 -28.65
N GLN A 134 6.78 -3.31 -28.22
CA GLN A 134 6.38 -2.08 -28.93
C GLN A 134 7.21 -0.86 -28.53
N THR A 135 8.10 -0.98 -27.56
CA THR A 135 8.92 0.12 -27.03
C THR A 135 10.35 -0.33 -26.76
N ASP A 136 11.31 0.53 -27.04
CA ASP A 136 12.71 0.36 -26.64
C ASP A 136 13.02 1.04 -25.28
N LYS A 137 12.03 1.74 -24.70
CA LYS A 137 12.11 2.37 -23.38
C LYS A 137 11.63 1.40 -22.30
N GLY A 138 12.52 1.07 -21.35
CA GLY A 138 12.25 0.16 -20.23
C GLY A 138 11.57 0.80 -19.02
N ILE A 139 11.56 2.13 -18.94
CA ILE A 139 10.89 3.00 -17.95
C ILE A 139 10.48 4.29 -18.65
#